data_AF-A0A4P8KCF0-F1
#
_entry.id   AF-A0A4P8KCF0-F1
#
_cell.length_a   1.000
_cell.length_b   1.000
_cell.length_c   1.000
_cell.angle_alpha   90.00
_cell.angle_beta   90.00
_cell.angle_gamma   90.00
#
_symmetry.space_group_name_H-M   'P 1'
#
loop_
_entity.id
_entity.type
_entity.pdbx_description
1 polymer ?
#
loop_
_entity_poly.entity_id
_entity_poly.type
_entity_poly.pdbx_seq_one_letter_code
_entity_poly.pdbx_strand_id
1 'polypeptide(L)' 'MKKTNDQKVYEYVYRVYGENPFTTEQIYNSANVIGINPASIGAALSSLKKKGLLKNYGKRETKNGHIQKTWRVVTIK' A
#
# COMPACT_ATOMS: atom_id res chain seq x y z
N MET A 1 17.88 14.95 1.31
CA MET A 1 16.53 15.17 0.73
C MET A 1 15.48 14.46 1.57
N LYS A 2 14.31 15.06 1.77
CA LYS A 2 13.20 14.43 2.50
C LYS A 2 12.49 13.42 1.59
N LYS A 3 12.27 12.19 2.07
CA LYS A 3 11.53 11.16 1.30
C LYS A 3 10.08 11.60 1.09
N THR A 4 9.56 11.38 -0.12
CA THR A 4 8.14 11.62 -0.45
C THR A 4 7.25 10.57 0.22
N ASN A 5 5.95 10.85 0.33
CA ASN A 5 5.00 9.88 0.89
C ASN A 5 4.96 8.59 0.05
N ASP A 6 5.03 8.70 -1.27
CA ASP A 6 5.11 7.55 -2.19
C ASP A 6 6.33 6.68 -1.88
N GLN A 7 7.51 7.29 -1.72
CA GLN A 7 8.74 6.56 -1.42
C GLN A 7 8.64 5.82 -0.09
N LYS A 8 8.15 6.50 0.95
CA LYS A 8 7.98 5.90 2.28
C LYS A 8 7.00 4.72 2.26
N VAL A 9 5.85 4.87 1.60
CA VAL A 9 4.87 3.80 1.46
C VAL A 9 5.46 2.64 0.67
N TYR A 10 6.12 2.91 -0.45
CA TYR A 10 6.70 1.88 -1.30
C TYR A 10 7.78 1.06 -0.57
N GLU A 11 8.72 1.71 0.10
CA GLU A 11 9.75 1.05 0.89
C GLU A 11 9.16 0.17 1.98
N TYR A 12 8.13 0.66 2.68
CA TYR A 12 7.45 -0.11 3.71
C TYR A 12 6.76 -1.36 3.13
N VAL A 13 5.95 -1.19 2.09
CA VAL A 13 5.20 -2.33 1.53
C VAL A 13 6.12 -3.36 0.90
N TYR A 14 7.20 -2.92 0.24
CA TYR A 14 8.21 -3.80 -0.31
C TYR A 14 8.91 -4.61 0.79
N ARG A 15 9.29 -3.96 1.90
CA ARG A 15 9.97 -4.61 3.01
C ARG A 15 9.09 -5.59 3.78
N VAL A 16 7.82 -5.23 4.01
CA VAL A 16 6.91 -5.99 4.90
C VAL A 16 6.14 -7.08 4.15
N TYR A 17 5.66 -6.77 2.94
CA TYR A 17 4.84 -7.70 2.17
C TYR A 17 5.60 -8.32 1.00
N GLY A 18 6.59 -7.61 0.45
CA GLY A 18 7.25 -8.03 -0.79
C GLY A 18 6.23 -8.19 -1.90
N GLU A 19 6.14 -9.40 -2.46
CA GLU A 19 5.12 -9.74 -3.46
C GLU A 19 3.79 -10.21 -2.87
N ASN A 20 3.67 -10.34 -1.54
CA ASN A 20 2.41 -10.78 -0.95
C ASN A 20 1.34 -9.67 -1.03
N PRO A 21 0.07 -10.01 -1.28
CA PRO A 21 -0.99 -9.02 -1.30
C PRO A 21 -1.26 -8.40 0.08
N PHE A 22 -1.61 -7.11 0.10
CA PHE A 22 -1.98 -6.37 1.30
C PHE A 22 -3.22 -5.50 1.07
N THR A 23 -3.93 -5.12 2.14
CA THR A 23 -5.11 -4.24 2.08
C THR A 23 -4.72 -2.79 2.39
N THR A 24 -5.55 -1.85 1.95
CA THR A 24 -5.38 -0.43 2.31
C THR A 24 -5.39 -0.23 3.83
N GLU A 25 -6.25 -0.96 4.54
CA GLU A 25 -6.37 -0.90 6.01
C GLU A 25 -5.06 -1.27 6.70
N GLN A 26 -4.39 -2.33 6.25
CA GLN A 26 -3.10 -2.72 6.80
C GLN A 26 -2.06 -1.60 6.69
N ILE A 27 -2.09 -0.82 5.61
CA ILE A 27 -1.19 0.33 5.43
C ILE A 27 -1.63 1.50 6.30
N TYR A 28 -2.93 1.78 6.41
CA TYR A 28 -3.46 2.80 7.34
C TYR A 28 -3.01 2.55 8.78
N ASN A 29 -3.11 1.30 9.25
CA ASN A 29 -2.66 0.91 10.59
C ASN A 29 -1.15 1.07 10.79
N SER A 30 -0.40 1.16 9.69
CA SER A 30 1.05 1.33 9.69
C SER A 30 1.49 2.78 9.44
N ALA A 31 0.57 3.74 9.29
CA ALA A 31 0.88 5.12 8.90
C ALA A 31 1.91 5.80 9.83
N ASN A 32 1.79 5.59 11.13
CA ASN A 32 2.73 6.12 12.13
C ASN A 32 4.14 5.52 11.97
N VAL A 33 4.23 4.21 11.70
CA VAL A 33 5.51 3.50 11.46
C VAL A 33 6.15 3.97 10.16
N ILE A 34 5.34 4.22 9.13
CA ILE A 34 5.79 4.77 7.83
C ILE A 34 6.21 6.25 7.98
N GLY A 35 5.72 6.94 9.02
CA GLY A 35 5.97 8.35 9.27
C GLY A 35 5.25 9.26 8.26
N ILE A 36 3.98 8.96 7.97
CA ILE A 36 3.10 9.77 7.13
C ILE A 36 1.71 9.95 7.78
N ASN A 37 0.99 11.01 7.41
CA ASN A 37 -0.39 11.18 7.82
C ASN A 37 -1.26 10.06 7.19
N PRO A 38 -2.10 9.36 7.97
CA PRO A 38 -3.04 8.36 7.45
C PRO A 38 -3.84 8.86 6.24
N ALA A 39 -4.32 10.11 6.25
CA ALA A 39 -5.08 10.68 5.14
C ALA A 39 -4.32 10.70 3.80
N SER A 40 -2.98 10.66 3.83
CA SER A 40 -2.14 10.62 2.63
C SER A 40 -1.94 9.22 2.03
N ILE A 41 -2.30 8.16 2.74
CA ILE A 41 -2.06 6.76 2.32
C ILE A 41 -2.77 6.46 1.00
N GLY A 42 -4.05 6.83 0.88
CA GLY A 42 -4.86 6.56 -0.31
C GLY A 42 -4.30 7.24 -1.57
N ALA A 43 -3.81 8.48 -1.41
CA ALA A 43 -3.15 9.22 -2.48
C ALA A 43 -1.82 8.57 -2.88
N ALA A 44 -1.01 8.15 -1.91
CA ALA A 44 0.27 7.48 -2.16
C ALA A 44 0.10 6.15 -2.88
N LEU A 45 -0.83 5.29 -2.44
CA LEU A 45 -1.12 4.01 -3.10
C LEU A 45 -1.61 4.22 -4.54
N SER A 46 -2.47 5.22 -4.76
CA SER A 46 -2.97 5.56 -6.10
C SER A 46 -1.85 6.08 -7.01
N SER A 47 -0.96 6.91 -6.48
CA SER A 47 0.23 7.41 -7.20
C SER A 47 1.18 6.28 -7.57
N LEU A 48 1.50 5.38 -6.62
CA LEU A 48 2.36 4.22 -6.86
C LEU A 48 1.76 3.26 -7.90
N LYS A 49 0.44 3.10 -7.91
CA LYS A 49 -0.26 2.35 -8.96
C LYS A 49 -0.12 3.00 -10.33
N LYS A 50 -0.31 4.32 -10.43
CA LYS A 50 -0.11 5.06 -11.69
C LYS A 50 1.33 4.96 -12.20
N LYS A 51 2.30 4.87 -11.29
CA LYS A 51 3.73 4.66 -11.59
C LYS A 51 4.07 3.20 -11.95
N GLY A 52 3.10 2.29 -11.94
CA GLY A 52 3.32 0.87 -12.25
C GLY A 52 4.06 0.09 -11.15
N LEU A 53 4.26 0.69 -9.97
CA LEU A 53 4.96 0.04 -8.84
C LEU A 53 4.04 -0.82 -7.98
N LEU A 54 2.74 -0.49 -7.97
CA LEU A 54 1.70 -1.29 -7.35
C LEU A 54 0.62 -1.66 -8.38
N LYS A 55 -0.05 -2.79 -8.14
CA LYS A 55 -1.26 -3.16 -8.89
C LYS A 55 -2.36 -3.60 -7.94
N ASN A 56 -3.61 -3.47 -8.40
CA ASN A 56 -4.72 -4.15 -7.75
C ASN A 56 -4.53 -5.65 -7.93
N TYR A 57 -4.66 -6.42 -6.85
CA TYR A 57 -4.51 -7.87 -6.89
C TYR A 57 -5.86 -8.59 -6.84
N GLY A 58 -6.80 -8.07 -6.04
CA GLY A 58 -8.11 -8.69 -5.91
C GLY A 58 -8.95 -8.04 -4.81
N LYS A 59 -9.82 -8.86 -4.23
CA LYS A 59 -10.75 -8.50 -3.16
C LYS A 59 -10.55 -9.46 -2.00
N ARG A 60 -10.59 -8.95 -0.77
CA ARG A 60 -10.59 -9.73 0.47
C ARG A 60 -11.82 -9.36 1.27
N GLU A 61 -12.63 -10.35 1.60
CA GLU A 61 -13.75 -10.17 2.51
C GLU A 61 -13.26 -10.15 3.96
N THR A 62 -13.74 -9.18 4.72
CA THR A 62 -13.48 -9.06 6.15
C THR A 62 -14.46 -9.94 6.94
N LYS A 63 -14.18 -10.20 8.22
CA LYS A 63 -15.07 -10.98 9.10
C LYS A 63 -16.51 -10.43 9.19
N ASN A 64 -16.69 -9.16 8.83
CA ASN A 64 -17.94 -8.44 8.95
C ASN A 64 -18.68 -8.34 7.59
N GLY A 65 -18.24 -9.10 6.58
CA GLY A 65 -18.79 -9.09 5.21
C GLY A 65 -18.36 -7.92 4.34
N HIS A 66 -17.56 -6.97 4.86
CA HIS A 66 -17.06 -5.85 4.06
C HIS A 66 -15.94 -6.29 3.13
N ILE A 67 -16.04 -5.95 1.85
CA ILE A 67 -15.06 -6.32 0.82
C ILE A 67 -13.99 -5.22 0.68
N GLN A 68 -12.74 -5.58 0.95
CA GLN A 68 -11.58 -4.70 0.79
C GLN A 68 -10.81 -4.99 -0.49
N LYS A 69 -10.34 -3.93 -1.15
CA LYS A 69 -9.40 -4.06 -2.27
C LYS A 69 -8.02 -4.46 -1.74
N THR A 70 -7.38 -5.39 -2.42
CA THR A 70 -5.99 -5.77 -2.15
C THR A 70 -5.05 -5.23 -3.23
N TRP A 71 -3.83 -4.94 -2.80
CA TRP A 71 -2.73 -4.39 -3.57
C TRP A 71 -1.57 -5.38 -3.56
N ARG A 72 -0.72 -5.33 -4.58
CA ARG A 72 0.52 -6.10 -4.65
C ARG A 72 1.61 -5.26 -5.32
N VAL A 73 2.86 -5.44 -4.88
CA VAL A 73 4.03 -4.87 -5.55
C VAL A 73 4.19 -5.47 -6.94
N VAL A 74 4.55 -4.64 -7.92
CA VAL A 74 4.93 -5.09 -9.25
C VAL A 74 6.44 -5.30 -9.25
N THR A 75 6.86 -6.56 -9.32
CA THR A 75 8.27 -6.92 -9.52
C THR A 75 8.61 -6.81 -10.99
N ILE A 76 9.57 -5.94 -11.33
CA ILE A 76 10.17 -5.91 -12.66
C ILE A 76 11.15 -7.09 -12.68
N LYS A 77 10.88 -8.07 -13.56
CA LYS A 77 11.81 -9.17 -13.84
C LYS A 77 12.84 -8.74 -14.86
#